data_AF-A0A3A4VUD5-F1
#
_entry.id   AF-A0A3A4VUD5-F1
#
_cell.length_a   1.000
_cell.length_b   1.000
_cell.length_c   1.000
_cell.angle_alpha   90.00
_cell.angle_beta   90.00
_cell.angle_gamma   90.00
#
_symmetry.space_group_name_H-M   'P 1'
#
loop_
_entity.id
_entity.type
_entity.pdbx_description
1 polymer ?
#
loop_
_entity_poly.entity_id
_entity_poly.type
_entity_poly.pdbx_seq_one_letter_code
_entity_poly.pdbx_strand_id
1 'polypeptide(L)'
;MNIVVASGKGGTGKTSIAVNLAVLIAQYQLPASIYFMDCDIEAPNAALFLHPTIQTTKNLETLIPEIDPSKCSHCGLCAQVCQFHALIVLDEQVSSNFLNCAIPAGAVH
;
A
#
# COMPACT_ATOMS: atom_id res chain seq x y z
N MET A 1 -19.19 -4.37 17.63
CA MET A 1 -18.07 -3.70 18.30
C MET A 1 -16.86 -3.84 17.39
N ASN A 2 -16.06 -2.78 17.20
CA ASN A 2 -14.86 -2.81 16.37
C ASN A 2 -13.65 -2.49 17.24
N ILE A 3 -12.59 -3.30 17.13
CA ILE A 3 -11.33 -3.11 17.85
C ILE A 3 -10.24 -2.94 16.79
N VAL A 4 -9.45 -1.86 16.92
CA VAL A 4 -8.35 -1.56 16.01
C VAL A 4 -7.04 -1.67 16.78
N VAL A 5 -6.11 -2.45 16.24
CA VAL A 5 -4.73 -2.55 16.76
C VAL A 5 -3.82 -1.83 15.77
N ALA A 6 -3.31 -0.66 16.16
CA ALA A 6 -2.47 0.19 15.32
C ALA A 6 -1.16 0.56 16.03
N SER A 7 -0.12 0.89 15.25
CA SER A 7 1.19 1.36 15.72
C SER A 7 1.90 2.09 14.59
N GLY A 8 2.58 3.19 14.93
CA GLY A 8 3.32 4.03 13.99
C GLY A 8 4.70 3.49 13.61
N LYS A 9 5.11 2.31 14.09
CA LYS A 9 6.39 1.68 13.73
C LYS A 9 6.21 0.18 13.41
N GLY A 10 7.06 -0.33 12.53
CA GLY A 10 7.21 -1.76 12.28
C GLY A 10 7.79 -2.49 13.50
N GLY A 11 7.51 -3.78 13.65
CA GLY A 11 8.11 -4.62 14.69
C GLY A 11 7.55 -4.46 16.11
N THR A 12 6.52 -3.65 16.34
CA THR A 12 5.93 -3.45 17.68
C THR A 12 4.97 -4.55 18.13
N GLY A 13 4.92 -5.69 17.43
CA GLY A 13 4.06 -6.82 17.78
C GLY A 13 2.56 -6.64 17.53
N LYS A 14 2.15 -5.70 16.65
CA LYS A 14 0.72 -5.44 16.31
C LYS A 14 -0.03 -6.73 15.97
N THR A 15 0.48 -7.49 15.00
CA THR A 15 -0.14 -8.73 14.53
C THR A 15 -0.25 -9.75 15.65
N SER A 16 0.80 -9.90 16.46
CA SER A 16 0.82 -10.82 17.60
C SER A 16 -0.29 -10.50 18.60
N ILE A 17 -0.46 -9.23 18.98
CA ILE A 17 -1.54 -8.80 19.89
C ILE A 17 -2.91 -9.02 19.24
N ALA A 18 -3.09 -8.61 17.98
CA ALA A 18 -4.36 -8.73 17.28
C ALA A 18 -4.83 -10.20 17.18
N VAL A 19 -3.93 -11.10 16.79
CA VAL A 19 -4.21 -12.54 16.66
C VAL A 19 -4.56 -13.15 18.01
N ASN A 20 -3.73 -12.92 19.04
CA ASN A 20 -3.98 -13.50 20.36
C ASN A 20 -5.30 -12.98 20.98
N LEU A 21 -5.63 -11.71 20.76
CA LEU A 21 -6.91 -11.16 21.18
C LEU A 21 -8.08 -11.86 20.49
N ALA A 22 -8.00 -12.08 19.18
CA ALA A 22 -9.04 -12.78 18.43
C ALA A 22 -9.21 -14.24 18.89
N VAL A 23 -8.10 -14.96 19.09
CA VAL A 23 -8.11 -16.34 19.62
C VAL A 23 -8.72 -16.38 21.03
N LEU A 24 -8.34 -15.45 21.90
CA LEU A 24 -8.87 -15.38 23.25
C LEU A 24 -10.40 -15.17 23.24
N ILE A 25 -10.89 -14.19 22.45
CA ILE A 25 -12.33 -13.93 22.34
C ILE A 25 -13.07 -15.16 21.78
N ALA A 26 -12.48 -15.88 20.82
CA ALA A 26 -13.08 -17.09 20.26
C ALA A 26 -13.25 -18.21 21.30
N GLN A 27 -12.40 -18.27 22.32
CA GLN A 27 -12.50 -19.26 23.40
C GLN A 27 -13.63 -18.98 24.39
N TYR A 28 -14.07 -17.73 24.54
CA TYR A 28 -15.08 -17.33 25.52
C TYR A 28 -16.54 -17.64 25.12
N GLN A 29 -16.77 -18.35 24.00
CA GLN A 29 -18.10 -18.81 23.55
C GLN A 29 -19.16 -17.70 23.57
N LEU A 30 -18.76 -16.51 23.11
CA LEU A 30 -19.66 -15.38 23.00
C LEU A 30 -20.71 -15.63 21.91
N PRO A 31 -21.95 -15.11 22.05
CA PRO A 31 -23.01 -15.30 21.08
C PRO A 31 -22.76 -14.61 19.71
N ALA A 32 -21.69 -13.81 19.60
CA ALA A 32 -21.37 -13.07 18.39
C ALA A 32 -20.20 -13.70 17.62
N SER A 33 -20.31 -13.71 16.28
CA SER A 33 -19.22 -14.11 15.40
C SER A 33 -18.07 -13.11 15.43
N ILE A 34 -16.84 -13.62 15.35
CA ILE A 34 -15.62 -12.81 15.26
C ILE A 34 -15.22 -12.71 13.79
N TYR A 35 -14.90 -11.50 13.37
CA TYR A 35 -14.29 -11.22 12.07
C TYR A 35 -12.91 -10.63 12.32
N PHE A 36 -11.89 -11.25 11.72
CA PHE A 36 -10.51 -10.81 11.79
C PHE A 36 -10.08 -10.26 10.42
N MET A 37 -9.45 -9.09 10.41
CA MET A 37 -8.95 -8.45 9.19
C MET A 37 -7.51 -7.98 9.44
N ASP A 38 -6.57 -8.45 8.62
CA ASP A 38 -5.21 -7.94 8.60
C ASP A 38 -5.15 -6.80 7.58
N CYS A 39 -5.10 -5.56 8.07
CA CYS A 39 -5.09 -4.35 7.24
C CYS A 39 -3.66 -3.83 6.97
N ASP A 40 -2.62 -4.58 7.34
CA ASP A 40 -1.24 -4.22 7.01
C ASP A 40 -0.97 -4.58 5.53
N ILE A 41 -1.02 -3.57 4.66
CA ILE A 41 -0.83 -3.74 3.20
C ILE A 41 0.62 -4.14 2.88
N GLU A 42 1.59 -3.59 3.63
CA GLU A 42 3.02 -3.79 3.34
C GLU A 42 3.53 -5.13 3.87
N ALA A 43 3.04 -5.57 5.03
CA ALA A 43 3.51 -6.79 5.68
C ALA A 43 2.38 -7.55 6.41
N PRO A 44 1.38 -8.10 5.69
CA PRO A 44 0.33 -8.89 6.31
C PRO A 44 0.92 -10.21 6.85
N ASN A 45 0.74 -10.45 8.15
CA ASN A 45 1.39 -11.55 8.87
C ASN A 45 0.41 -12.47 9.61
N ALA A 46 -0.88 -12.14 9.67
CA ALA A 46 -1.84 -12.92 10.43
C ALA A 46 -1.98 -14.37 9.94
N ALA A 47 -1.80 -14.60 8.63
CA ALA A 47 -1.87 -15.93 8.05
C ALA A 47 -0.81 -16.90 8.60
N LEU A 48 0.35 -16.39 9.06
CA LEU A 48 1.41 -17.17 9.69
C LEU A 48 0.97 -17.80 11.02
N PHE A 49 -0.04 -17.22 11.68
CA PHE A 49 -0.54 -17.70 12.95
C PHE A 49 -1.87 -18.45 12.80
N LEU A 50 -2.78 -17.90 11.99
CA LEU A 50 -4.14 -18.41 11.88
C LEU A 50 -4.30 -19.55 10.86
N HIS A 51 -3.33 -19.74 9.96
CA HIS A 51 -3.35 -20.78 8.92
C HIS A 51 -4.70 -20.88 8.18
N PRO A 52 -5.27 -19.76 7.68
CA PRO A 52 -6.59 -19.78 7.09
C PRO A 52 -6.59 -20.57 5.77
N THR A 53 -7.69 -21.27 5.50
CA THR A 53 -7.94 -21.78 4.14
C THR A 53 -8.48 -20.62 3.29
N ILE A 54 -7.75 -20.24 2.24
CA ILE A 54 -8.19 -19.18 1.34
C ILE A 54 -9.34 -19.71 0.48
N GLN A 55 -10.55 -19.17 0.70
CA GLN A 55 -11.74 -19.54 -0.06
C GLN A 55 -11.89 -18.75 -1.35
N THR A 56 -11.50 -17.48 -1.32
CA THR A 56 -11.68 -16.55 -2.44
C THR A 56 -10.46 -15.64 -2.56
N THR A 57 -10.04 -15.37 -3.79
CA THR A 57 -9.03 -14.37 -4.10
C THR A 57 -9.55 -13.50 -5.23
N LYS A 58 -9.31 -12.20 -5.14
CA LYS A 58 -9.68 -11.25 -6.19
C LYS A 58 -8.45 -10.40 -6.50
N ASN A 59 -8.06 -10.37 -7.77
CA ASN A 59 -7.05 -9.42 -8.23
C ASN A 59 -7.65 -8.01 -8.18
N LEU A 60 -6.87 -7.08 -7.62
CA LEU A 60 -7.19 -5.67 -7.64
C LEU A 60 -6.20 -4.99 -8.59
N GLU A 61 -6.74 -4.16 -9.47
CA GLU A 61 -5.94 -3.30 -10.33
C GLU A 61 -5.76 -1.95 -9.63
N THR A 62 -4.56 -1.39 -9.73
CA THR A 62 -4.29 -0.02 -9.32
C THR A 62 -4.11 0.83 -10.57
N LEU A 63 -4.61 2.06 -10.53
CA LEU A 63 -4.36 3.01 -11.59
C LEU A 63 -2.91 3.45 -11.52
N ILE A 64 -2.16 3.17 -12.58
CA ILE A 64 -0.79 3.65 -12.75
C ILE A 64 -0.86 4.87 -13.68
N PRO A 65 -0.33 6.03 -13.27
CA PRO A 65 -0.29 7.19 -14.14
C PRO A 65 0.60 6.91 -15.35
N GLU A 66 0.12 7.18 -16.56
CA GLU A 66 0.88 7.05 -17.81
C GLU A 66 1.07 8.42 -18.46
N ILE A 67 2.28 8.69 -18.94
CA ILE A 67 2.60 9.92 -19.66
C ILE A 67 2.38 9.68 -21.15
N ASP A 68 1.46 10.42 -21.75
CA ASP A 68 1.29 10.47 -23.21
C ASP A 68 2.40 11.35 -23.82
N PRO A 69 3.40 10.78 -24.53
CA PRO A 69 4.52 11.56 -25.05
C PRO A 69 4.09 12.58 -26.11
N SER A 70 2.96 12.36 -26.78
CA SER A 70 2.45 13.28 -27.80
C SER A 70 1.86 14.57 -27.21
N LYS A 71 1.45 14.52 -25.93
CA LYS A 71 0.85 15.65 -25.19
C LYS A 71 1.78 16.22 -24.13
N CYS A 72 2.85 15.50 -23.78
CA CYS A 72 3.78 15.92 -22.74
C CYS A 72 4.63 17.09 -23.23
N SER A 73 4.50 18.25 -22.58
CA SER A 73 5.36 19.41 -22.81
C SER A 73 6.54 19.48 -21.83
N HIS A 74 6.80 18.40 -21.09
CA HIS A 74 7.86 18.34 -20.07
C HIS A 74 7.74 19.44 -18.99
N CYS A 75 6.52 19.83 -18.61
CA CYS A 75 6.28 20.91 -17.64
C CYS A 75 6.38 20.48 -16.17
N GLY A 76 6.45 19.18 -15.88
CA GLY A 76 6.56 18.65 -14.52
C GLY A 76 5.31 18.77 -13.65
N LEU A 77 4.22 19.39 -14.11
CA LEU A 77 2.99 19.57 -13.33
C LEU A 77 2.40 18.24 -12.85
N CYS A 78 2.46 17.19 -13.67
CA CYS A 78 2.00 15.85 -13.32
C CYS A 78 2.75 15.26 -12.11
N ALA A 79 4.05 15.54 -11.97
CA ALA A 79 4.84 15.10 -10.82
C ALA A 79 4.47 15.89 -9.55
N GLN A 80 4.21 17.20 -9.68
CA GLN A 80 3.81 18.05 -8.54
C GLN A 80 2.47 17.65 -7.93
N VAL A 81 1.51 17.22 -8.75
CA VAL A 81 0.18 16.79 -8.28
C VAL A 81 0.11 15.30 -7.92
N CYS A 82 1.20 14.55 -8.08
CA CYS A 82 1.23 13.12 -7.82
C CYS A 82 1.27 12.84 -6.30
N GLN A 83 0.12 12.49 -5.72
CA GLN A 83 -0.02 12.21 -4.28
C GLN A 83 0.94 11.13 -3.77
N PHE A 84 1.28 10.17 -4.64
CA PHE A 84 2.12 9.03 -4.30
C PHE A 84 3.60 9.22 -4.70
N HIS A 85 3.97 10.38 -5.26
CA HIS A 85 5.30 10.65 -5.78
C HIS A 85 5.82 9.56 -6.73
N ALA A 86 4.92 8.91 -7.47
CA ALA A 86 5.23 7.85 -8.42
C ALA A 86 5.83 8.38 -9.73
N LEU A 87 5.68 9.68 -9.99
CA LEU A 87 6.28 10.40 -11.11
C LEU A 87 7.43 11.27 -10.58
N ILE A 88 8.57 11.16 -11.25
CA ILE A 88 9.77 11.92 -10.93
C ILE A 88 10.22 12.67 -12.19
N VAL A 89 10.66 13.90 -11.97
CA VAL A 89 11.32 14.72 -12.98
C VAL A 89 12.81 14.44 -12.90
N LEU A 90 13.39 13.95 -13.99
CA LEU A 90 14.81 13.65 -14.10
C LEU A 90 15.44 14.48 -15.23
N ASP A 91 16.68 14.91 -15.00
CA ASP A 91 17.56 15.34 -16.09
C ASP A 91 17.91 14.13 -16.96
N GLU A 92 18.06 14.36 -18.27
CA GLU A 92 18.15 13.39 -19.39
C GLU A 92 19.11 12.17 -19.25
N GLN A 93 19.88 12.02 -18.17
CA GLN A 93 20.96 11.03 -18.06
C GLN A 93 20.66 9.76 -17.23
N VAL A 94 19.45 9.56 -16.71
CA VAL A 94 19.17 8.40 -15.83
C VAL A 94 18.21 7.39 -16.47
N SER A 95 18.76 6.29 -16.97
CA SER A 95 18.01 5.12 -17.45
C SER A 95 17.62 4.20 -16.30
N SER A 96 16.42 4.34 -15.76
CA SER A 96 15.77 3.25 -15.01
C SER A 96 14.26 3.28 -15.23
N ASN A 97 13.65 2.09 -15.17
CA ASN A 97 12.28 1.74 -15.60
C ASN A 97 11.13 2.38 -14.77
N PHE A 98 11.30 3.60 -14.29
CA PHE A 98 10.22 4.39 -13.69
C PHE A 98 9.51 5.20 -14.78
N LEU A 99 8.23 5.53 -14.55
CA LEU A 99 7.46 6.44 -15.39
C LEU A 99 8.11 7.84 -15.34
N ASN A 100 9.06 8.06 -16.23
CA ASN A 100 9.91 9.24 -16.22
C ASN A 100 9.27 10.37 -17.03
N CYS A 101 9.02 11.49 -16.38
CA CYS A 101 8.86 12.77 -17.05
C CYS A 101 10.27 13.35 -17.21
N ALA A 102 10.97 13.03 -18.29
CA ALA A 102 12.28 13.64 -18.56
C ALA A 102 12.06 15.14 -18.78
N ILE A 103 12.67 16.02 -18.00
CA ILE A 103 12.64 17.46 -18.30
C ILE A 103 14.04 17.82 -18.83
N PRO A 104 14.16 18.55 -19.96
CA PRO A 104 15.46 19.05 -20.37
C PRO A 104 16.00 20.02 -19.32
N ALA A 105 17.27 19.84 -18.94
CA ALA A 105 17.99 20.75 -18.05
C ALA A 105 17.82 22.20 -18.54
N GLY A 106 17.03 23.01 -17.82
CA GLY A 106 16.80 24.42 -18.15
C GLY A 106 15.34 24.89 -18.21
N ALA A 107 14.34 24.02 -18.06
CA ALA A 107 12.93 24.39 -18.05
C ALA A 107 12.35 24.57 -16.62
N VAL A 108 13.02 25.38 -15.80
CA VAL A 108 12.45 25.87 -14.53
C VAL A 108 12.45 27.39 -14.57
N HIS A 109 11.30 27.97 -14.90
CA HIS A 109 10.93 29.33 -14.52
C HIS A 109 9.70 29.26 -13.63
#